data_AF-A0A7X7PWH5-F1
#
_entry.id   AF-A0A7X7PWH5-F1
#
_cell.length_a   1.000
_cell.length_b   1.000
_cell.length_c   1.000
_cell.angle_alpha   90.00
_cell.angle_beta   90.00
_cell.angle_gamma   90.00
#
_symmetry.space_group_name_H-M   'P 1'
#
loop_
_entity.id
_entity.type
_entity.pdbx_description
1 polymer ?
#
loop_
_entity_poly.entity_id
_entity_poly.type
_entity_poly.pdbx_seq_one_letter_code
_entity_poly.pdbx_strand_id
1 'polypeptide(L)'
;MTESTSAALLVGEGYPFGLTTAPFADTPDDAFFFPSEQHLRALEFMGHSLWTRARIGVVIAEHGCGKSYLMRRFVRQLDERIVAAAVQRDQIGPREFLLEILRQFGMPLEDEDKTDRRRLLERFLNHQATIGRMCVLVVENPQSMHPSVLEELRCLAALEVEGQPILKVLLLGQPSLALVLASPRMSELFGSNVASFSLAPFTEDQTAAYVAHRLRAAGAADPDTLFPHTLMRQVHACTRGVAGRINQLCERTLACALDAGDRTIGARALDEAIEQLGWQDRRLPAAMLGDAAALEQQSAPSSAKVVISMQGMADREVALQATRILLGRGEEADVRIDSVFVSRYHALIVRDGGADLLLDLGSTNGVLVNSRRLARRRLQHRDLIQIGPARVTYINEQTHTPQADTGETLCLARPGMPPAAAGEDDPGTLVAFGHRDAPQR
;
A
#
# COMPACT_ATOMS: atom_id res chain seq x y z
N MET A 1 -20.19 -9.43 21.46
CA MET A 1 -19.14 -9.07 22.43
C MET A 1 -18.10 -10.18 22.41
N THR A 2 -17.07 -10.02 21.60
CA THR A 2 -15.87 -10.87 21.61
C THR A 2 -14.73 -9.88 21.41
N GLU A 3 -14.18 -9.45 22.54
CA GLU A 3 -13.15 -8.44 22.65
C GLU A 3 -11.82 -8.91 22.05
N SER A 4 -11.23 -7.98 21.30
CA SER A 4 -9.81 -7.74 21.10
C SER A 4 -8.84 -8.48 22.03
N THR A 5 -8.25 -9.56 21.54
CA THR A 5 -6.96 -10.07 22.05
C THR A 5 -5.86 -9.62 21.08
N SER A 6 -5.56 -8.32 21.11
CA SER A 6 -4.42 -7.76 20.40
C SER A 6 -3.74 -6.75 21.31
N ALA A 7 -2.41 -6.84 21.40
CA ALA A 7 -1.48 -5.81 21.86
C ALA A 7 -1.23 -5.62 23.38
N ALA A 8 -1.13 -6.69 24.19
CA ALA A 8 -0.51 -6.56 25.52
C ALA A 8 0.18 -7.84 26.01
N LEU A 9 1.24 -8.29 25.32
CA LEU A 9 2.25 -9.15 25.96
C LEU A 9 3.17 -8.25 26.79
N LEU A 10 2.70 -8.07 28.02
CA LEU A 10 3.29 -7.53 29.25
C LEU A 10 4.79 -7.22 29.20
N VAL A 11 5.10 -5.93 29.32
CA VAL A 11 6.35 -5.41 29.87
C VAL A 11 6.48 -5.95 31.30
N GLY A 12 7.23 -7.02 31.52
CA GLY A 12 7.55 -7.50 32.88
C GLY A 12 7.92 -8.97 33.01
N GLU A 13 7.46 -9.84 32.11
CA GLU A 13 7.88 -11.24 32.05
C GLU A 13 8.59 -11.47 30.72
N GLY A 14 9.74 -12.16 30.73
CA GLY A 14 10.58 -12.33 29.55
C GLY A 14 9.78 -12.75 28.32
N TYR A 15 10.12 -12.17 27.17
CA TYR A 15 9.39 -12.44 25.93
C TYR A 15 9.56 -13.92 25.55
N PRO A 16 8.51 -14.59 25.02
CA PRO A 16 8.59 -15.99 24.62
C PRO A 16 9.78 -16.26 23.68
N PHE A 17 10.26 -17.50 23.64
CA PHE A 17 11.49 -17.90 22.91
C PHE A 17 12.81 -17.39 23.51
N GLY A 18 12.81 -16.93 24.76
CA GLY A 18 14.04 -16.44 25.43
C GLY A 18 14.48 -15.06 24.97
N LEU A 19 13.55 -14.29 24.38
CA LEU A 19 13.78 -12.91 23.95
C LEU A 19 13.55 -11.95 25.12
N THR A 20 14.21 -10.80 25.09
CA THR A 20 14.03 -9.75 26.11
C THR A 20 12.90 -8.80 25.76
N THR A 21 12.62 -8.64 24.47
CA THR A 21 11.64 -7.68 23.93
C THR A 21 11.02 -8.21 22.65
N ALA A 22 9.91 -7.61 22.20
CA ALA A 22 9.26 -7.99 20.95
C ALA A 22 10.14 -7.66 19.72
N PRO A 23 10.57 -8.64 18.91
CA PRO A 23 11.53 -8.41 17.81
C PRO A 23 10.96 -7.62 16.64
N PHE A 24 9.67 -7.71 16.36
CA PHE A 24 9.03 -7.13 15.17
C PHE A 24 8.07 -5.99 15.49
N ALA A 25 8.00 -5.55 16.74
CA ALA A 25 7.21 -4.39 17.12
C ALA A 25 7.71 -3.11 16.42
N ASP A 26 6.81 -2.17 16.17
CA ASP A 26 7.15 -0.84 15.66
C ASP A 26 7.75 0.04 16.77
N THR A 27 8.84 -0.43 17.39
CA THR A 27 9.59 0.30 18.40
C THR A 27 10.57 1.26 17.74
N PRO A 28 10.63 2.55 18.15
CA PRO A 28 11.51 3.55 17.57
C PRO A 28 12.98 3.45 18.05
N ASP A 29 13.42 2.25 18.47
CA ASP A 29 14.76 2.02 19.00
C ASP A 29 15.78 1.80 17.88
N ASP A 30 16.91 2.50 17.97
CA ASP A 30 18.01 2.43 17.01
C ASP A 30 18.70 1.07 17.00
N ALA A 31 18.56 0.27 18.07
CA ALA A 31 19.07 -1.11 18.11
C ALA A 31 18.40 -2.04 17.10
N PHE A 32 17.15 -1.75 16.70
CA PHE A 32 16.39 -2.53 15.72
C PHE A 32 16.55 -2.02 14.30
N PHE A 33 17.39 -1.00 14.09
CA PHE A 33 17.66 -0.46 12.77
C PHE A 33 18.62 -1.33 11.98
N PHE A 34 18.10 -1.91 10.92
CA PHE A 34 18.92 -2.58 9.91
C PHE A 34 19.44 -1.56 8.88
N PRO A 35 20.76 -1.27 8.85
CA PRO A 35 21.34 -0.30 7.92
C PRO A 35 21.50 -0.94 6.53
N SER A 36 20.41 -1.13 5.81
CA SER A 36 20.53 -1.59 4.43
C SER A 36 21.22 -0.53 3.57
N GLU A 37 21.96 -0.97 2.56
CA GLU A 37 22.65 -0.08 1.62
C GLU A 37 21.69 0.96 1.02
N GLN A 38 20.43 0.56 0.74
CA GLN A 38 19.42 1.46 0.19
C GLN A 38 18.96 2.53 1.19
N HIS A 39 18.83 2.20 2.48
CA HIS A 39 18.50 3.18 3.50
C HIS A 39 19.65 4.17 3.74
N LEU A 40 20.90 3.68 3.70
CA LEU A 40 22.08 4.54 3.80
C LEU A 40 22.17 5.51 2.61
N ARG A 41 21.96 5.01 1.38
CA ARG A 41 21.86 5.85 0.18
C ARG A 41 20.71 6.85 0.25
N ALA A 42 19.57 6.47 0.82
CA ALA A 42 18.44 7.38 1.02
C ALA A 42 18.81 8.52 1.99
N LEU A 43 19.47 8.23 3.11
CA LEU A 43 19.95 9.25 4.05
C LEU A 43 20.99 10.16 3.42
N GLU A 44 21.93 9.60 2.66
CA GLU A 44 22.94 10.37 1.92
C GLU A 44 22.25 11.32 0.91
N PHE A 45 21.26 10.82 0.17
CA PHE A 45 20.45 11.64 -0.73
C PHE A 45 19.73 12.77 0.02
N MET A 46 19.08 12.48 1.16
CA MET A 46 18.38 13.48 1.97
C MET A 46 19.35 14.57 2.46
N GLY A 47 20.54 14.18 2.93
CA GLY A 47 21.60 15.09 3.36
C GLY A 47 22.16 15.94 2.21
N HIS A 48 22.49 15.31 1.09
CA HIS A 48 23.00 16.02 -0.09
C HIS A 48 21.95 16.99 -0.64
N SER A 49 20.66 16.61 -0.65
CA SER A 49 19.56 17.46 -1.12
C SER A 49 19.48 18.81 -0.43
N LEU A 50 19.94 18.93 0.83
CA LEU A 50 19.98 20.20 1.56
C LEU A 50 20.93 21.22 0.92
N TRP A 51 22.05 20.75 0.38
CA TRP A 51 23.11 21.59 -0.18
C TRP A 51 22.98 21.79 -1.70
N THR A 52 22.16 20.98 -2.36
CA THR A 52 21.86 21.16 -3.79
C THR A 52 21.04 22.43 -4.05
N ARG A 53 21.01 22.89 -5.31
CA ARG A 53 20.08 23.95 -5.74
C ARG A 53 18.62 23.50 -5.79
N ALA A 54 18.36 22.20 -5.78
CA ALA A 54 17.01 21.66 -5.73
C ALA A 54 16.31 22.15 -4.45
N ARG A 55 15.10 22.68 -4.60
CA ARG A 55 14.30 23.18 -3.47
C ARG A 55 13.52 22.06 -2.81
N ILE A 56 13.25 21.01 -3.59
CA ILE A 56 12.46 19.88 -3.17
C ILE A 56 13.22 18.58 -3.41
N GLY A 57 13.42 17.82 -2.35
CA GLY A 57 13.83 16.43 -2.40
C GLY A 57 12.61 15.54 -2.26
N VAL A 58 12.53 14.45 -3.03
CA VAL A 58 11.43 13.50 -2.97
C VAL A 58 11.99 12.10 -2.77
N VAL A 59 11.59 11.43 -1.71
CA VAL A 59 11.91 10.03 -1.44
C VAL A 59 10.64 9.22 -1.63
N ILE A 60 10.62 8.37 -2.64
CA ILE A 60 9.50 7.49 -2.97
C ILE A 60 9.80 6.11 -2.41
N ALA A 61 8.92 5.58 -1.56
CA ALA A 61 9.02 4.20 -1.07
C ALA A 61 7.64 3.56 -0.96
N GLU A 62 7.58 2.24 -1.07
CA GLU A 62 6.37 1.49 -0.73
C GLU A 62 5.95 1.72 0.73
N HIS A 63 4.68 1.48 1.02
CA HIS A 63 4.20 1.54 2.40
C HIS A 63 4.92 0.50 3.26
N GLY A 64 5.43 0.91 4.42
CA GLY A 64 6.15 0.00 5.32
C GLY A 64 7.65 -0.16 5.03
N CYS A 65 8.24 0.53 4.05
CA CYS A 65 9.70 0.52 3.83
C CYS A 65 10.51 1.40 4.82
N GLY A 66 9.95 1.80 5.96
CA GLY A 66 10.70 2.57 6.97
C GLY A 66 10.85 4.08 6.71
N LYS A 67 9.95 4.70 5.94
CA LYS A 67 9.96 6.16 5.68
C LYS A 67 9.94 7.01 6.95
N SER A 68 9.07 6.67 7.91
CA SER A 68 8.99 7.38 9.21
C SER A 68 10.29 7.27 9.99
N TYR A 69 10.98 6.12 9.87
CA TYR A 69 12.27 5.90 10.49
C TYR A 69 13.37 6.75 9.84
N LEU A 70 13.46 6.74 8.50
CA LEU A 70 14.38 7.59 7.75
C LEU A 70 14.22 9.07 8.13
N MET A 71 12.98 9.53 8.24
CA MET A 71 12.67 10.89 8.66
C MET A 71 13.23 11.22 10.05
N ARG A 72 12.93 10.38 11.05
CA ARG A 72 13.38 10.59 12.44
C ARG A 72 14.89 10.59 12.56
N ARG A 73 15.55 9.63 11.89
CA ARG A 73 17.01 9.51 11.90
C ARG A 73 17.67 10.69 11.21
N PHE A 74 17.14 11.10 10.07
CA PHE A 74 17.62 12.29 9.38
C PHE A 74 17.54 13.53 10.27
N VAL A 75 16.39 13.81 10.88
CA VAL A 75 16.21 14.97 11.77
C VAL A 75 17.18 14.94 12.96
N ARG A 76 17.45 13.77 13.54
CA ARG A 76 18.42 13.60 14.63
C ARG A 76 19.88 13.84 14.22
N GLN A 77 20.20 13.68 12.94
CA GLN A 77 21.56 13.85 12.40
C GLN A 77 21.82 15.27 11.90
N LEU A 78 20.83 16.16 11.93
CA LEU A 78 20.99 17.54 11.48
C LEU A 78 21.80 18.36 12.49
N ASP A 79 22.67 19.21 11.96
CA ASP A 79 23.46 20.15 12.74
C ASP A 79 22.58 21.23 13.40
N GLU A 80 23.07 21.84 14.49
CA GLU A 80 22.40 22.96 15.18
C GLU A 80 22.15 24.20 14.30
N ARG A 81 22.80 24.28 13.14
CA ARG A 81 22.60 25.35 12.13
C ARG A 81 21.34 25.12 11.29
N ILE A 82 20.74 23.94 11.38
CA ILE A 82 19.57 23.53 10.61
C ILE A 82 18.39 23.43 11.55
N VAL A 83 17.32 24.15 11.24
CA VAL A 83 16.05 24.07 11.97
C VAL A 83 15.10 23.21 11.15
N ALA A 84 14.71 22.05 11.68
CA ALA A 84 13.84 21.11 11.00
C ALA A 84 12.44 21.06 11.59
N ALA A 85 11.44 21.03 10.73
CA ALA A 85 10.06 20.69 11.07
C ALA A 85 9.69 19.37 10.39
N ALA A 86 9.08 18.44 11.13
CA ALA A 86 8.66 17.14 10.63
C ALA A 86 7.16 16.95 10.78
N VAL A 87 6.45 16.74 9.67
CA VAL A 87 4.99 16.56 9.65
C VAL A 87 4.65 15.09 9.33
N GLN A 88 4.01 14.41 10.27
CA GLN A 88 3.58 13.01 10.18
C GLN A 88 2.07 12.88 10.46
N ARG A 89 1.22 13.59 9.71
CA ARG A 89 -0.24 13.49 9.88
C ARG A 89 -0.92 13.18 8.56
N ASP A 90 -1.87 12.25 8.60
CA ASP A 90 -2.72 11.93 7.45
C ASP A 90 -3.97 12.84 7.43
N GLN A 91 -4.53 13.06 6.24
CA GLN A 91 -5.84 13.73 6.04
C GLN A 91 -5.97 15.15 6.61
N ILE A 92 -4.86 15.88 6.76
CA ILE A 92 -4.86 17.26 7.26
C ILE A 92 -5.24 18.28 6.19
N GLY A 93 -5.91 19.35 6.63
CA GLY A 93 -6.19 20.53 5.81
C GLY A 93 -5.05 21.57 5.83
N PRO A 94 -5.09 22.61 4.97
CA PRO A 94 -4.04 23.65 4.91
C PRO A 94 -3.84 24.42 6.22
N ARG A 95 -4.92 24.68 6.95
CA ARG A 95 -4.87 25.42 8.23
C ARG A 95 -4.15 24.61 9.31
N GLU A 96 -4.54 23.36 9.48
CA GLU A 96 -3.93 22.42 10.42
C GLU A 96 -2.47 22.12 10.04
N PHE A 97 -2.18 22.03 8.74
CA PHE A 97 -0.82 21.85 8.24
C PHE A 97 0.11 23.00 8.65
N LEU A 98 -0.30 24.26 8.46
CA LEU A 98 0.49 25.42 8.89
C LEU A 98 0.68 25.46 10.41
N LEU A 99 -0.35 25.11 11.18
CA LEU A 99 -0.26 25.01 12.64
C LEU A 99 0.73 23.94 13.08
N GLU A 100 0.68 22.77 12.46
CA GLU A 100 1.61 21.68 12.75
C GLU A 100 3.06 22.08 12.42
N ILE A 101 3.30 22.79 11.31
CA ILE A 101 4.63 23.32 10.98
C ILE A 101 5.12 24.30 12.06
N LEU A 102 4.29 25.27 12.44
CA LEU A 102 4.64 26.27 13.46
C LEU A 102 4.95 25.61 14.80
N ARG A 103 4.13 24.62 15.19
CA ARG A 103 4.34 23.81 16.40
C ARG A 103 5.68 23.07 16.38
N GLN A 104 6.04 22.48 15.25
CA GLN A 104 7.31 21.76 15.07
C GLN A 104 8.52 22.70 15.09
N PHE A 105 8.37 23.95 14.64
CA PHE A 105 9.37 25.01 14.79
C PHE A 105 9.42 25.62 16.21
N GLY A 106 8.61 25.12 17.15
CA GLY A 106 8.60 25.58 18.55
C GLY A 106 7.72 26.81 18.80
N MET A 107 6.80 27.13 17.88
CA MET A 107 5.81 28.21 18.02
C MET A 107 4.40 27.62 18.17
N PRO A 108 4.02 27.14 19.37
CA PRO A 108 2.64 26.73 19.61
C PRO A 108 1.72 27.96 19.50
N LEU A 109 0.68 27.85 18.69
CA LEU A 109 -0.40 28.82 18.59
C LEU A 109 -1.67 28.20 19.15
N GLU A 110 -2.53 29.01 19.75
CA GLU A 110 -3.88 28.58 20.13
C GLU A 110 -4.77 28.59 18.88
N ASP A 111 -5.67 27.62 18.75
CA ASP A 111 -6.51 27.49 17.54
C ASP A 111 -7.42 28.69 17.30
N GLU A 112 -7.78 29.42 18.37
CA GLU A 112 -8.62 30.62 18.32
C GLU A 112 -7.89 31.88 17.84
N ASP A 113 -6.56 31.82 17.68
CA ASP A 113 -5.80 32.96 17.20
C ASP A 113 -6.22 33.32 15.76
N LYS A 114 -6.78 34.54 15.62
CA LYS A 114 -7.04 35.20 14.33
C LYS A 114 -5.75 35.60 13.59
N THR A 115 -4.59 35.27 14.16
CA THR A 115 -3.28 35.52 13.59
C THR A 115 -3.17 34.85 12.22
N ASP A 116 -2.66 35.60 11.26
CA ASP A 116 -2.30 35.09 9.95
C ASP A 116 -1.09 34.15 10.09
N ARG A 117 -1.40 32.85 10.20
CA ARG A 117 -0.45 31.75 10.41
C ARG A 117 0.61 31.69 9.29
N ARG A 118 0.19 31.95 8.05
CA ARG A 118 1.06 32.00 6.88
C ARG A 118 2.09 33.12 7.04
N ARG A 119 1.61 34.32 7.36
CA ARG A 119 2.48 35.49 7.56
C ARG A 119 3.44 35.30 8.73
N LEU A 120 2.99 34.63 9.80
CA LEU A 120 3.87 34.29 10.93
C LEU A 120 4.99 33.33 10.51
N LEU A 121 4.65 32.27 9.77
CA LEU A 121 5.62 31.31 9.26
C LEU A 121 6.64 31.99 8.34
N GLU A 122 6.19 32.83 7.41
CA GLU A 122 7.08 33.57 6.51
C GLU A 122 8.04 34.49 7.27
N ARG A 123 7.53 35.22 8.28
CA ARG A 123 8.39 36.04 9.15
C ARG A 123 9.43 35.22 9.89
N PHE A 124 9.04 34.05 10.41
CA PHE A 124 9.96 33.14 11.08
C PHE A 124 11.05 32.64 10.14
N LEU A 125 10.68 32.14 8.95
CA LEU A 125 11.64 31.62 7.97
C LEU A 125 12.63 32.70 7.54
N ASN A 126 12.15 33.92 7.29
CA ASN A 126 13.00 35.07 6.97
C ASN A 126 13.98 35.41 8.10
N HIS A 127 13.50 35.39 9.34
CA HIS A 127 14.35 35.65 10.51
C HIS A 127 15.46 34.60 10.68
N GLN A 128 15.13 33.31 10.51
CA GLN A 128 16.14 32.24 10.55
C GLN A 128 17.18 32.40 9.44
N ALA A 129 16.74 32.75 8.22
CA ALA A 129 17.63 33.01 7.11
C ALA A 129 18.60 34.17 7.39
N THR A 130 18.13 35.26 8.02
CA THR A 130 18.98 36.40 8.42
C THR A 130 20.04 36.01 9.46
N ILE A 131 19.74 35.04 10.34
CA ILE A 131 20.70 34.49 11.32
C ILE A 131 21.67 33.49 10.68
N GLY A 132 21.46 33.14 9.40
CA GLY A 132 22.27 32.15 8.69
C GLY A 132 21.90 30.69 9.00
N ARG A 133 20.69 30.46 9.53
CA ARG A 133 20.16 29.11 9.77
C ARG A 133 19.33 28.64 8.60
N MET A 134 19.49 27.37 8.24
CA MET A 134 18.72 26.74 7.17
C MET A 134 17.45 26.10 7.73
N CYS A 135 16.30 26.42 7.15
CA CYS A 135 15.04 25.77 7.51
C CYS A 135 14.76 24.58 6.59
N VAL A 136 14.43 23.44 7.19
CA VAL A 136 14.08 22.21 6.47
C VAL A 136 12.69 21.75 6.92
N LEU A 137 11.80 21.52 5.97
CA LEU A 137 10.49 20.94 6.20
C LEU A 137 10.47 19.54 5.62
N VAL A 138 10.28 18.54 6.49
CA VAL A 138 10.15 17.14 6.10
C VAL A 138 8.68 16.74 6.24
N VAL A 139 8.08 16.25 5.16
CA VAL A 139 6.67 15.84 5.13
C VAL A 139 6.57 14.39 4.73
N GLU A 140 5.92 13.60 5.59
CA GLU A 140 5.63 12.20 5.32
C GLU A 140 4.20 12.02 4.79
N ASN A 141 4.06 11.12 3.81
CA ASN A 141 2.81 10.78 3.13
C ASN A 141 2.00 11.99 2.60
N PRO A 142 2.61 12.96 1.88
CA PRO A 142 1.87 14.11 1.37
C PRO A 142 0.74 13.72 0.39
N GLN A 143 0.78 12.51 -0.19
CA GLN A 143 -0.31 11.97 -1.02
C GLN A 143 -1.62 11.67 -0.25
N SER A 144 -1.57 11.52 1.08
CA SER A 144 -2.75 11.28 1.92
C SER A 144 -3.40 12.60 2.42
N MET A 145 -2.74 13.74 2.19
CA MET A 145 -3.20 15.06 2.61
C MET A 145 -4.18 15.68 1.59
N HIS A 146 -4.92 16.70 2.01
CA HIS A 146 -5.81 17.42 1.09
C HIS A 146 -4.99 18.06 -0.05
N PRO A 147 -5.46 18.04 -1.32
CA PRO A 147 -4.70 18.59 -2.45
C PRO A 147 -4.27 20.05 -2.27
N SER A 148 -5.04 20.85 -1.53
CA SER A 148 -4.68 22.23 -1.18
C SER A 148 -3.42 22.35 -0.33
N VAL A 149 -3.02 21.32 0.40
CA VAL A 149 -1.76 21.28 1.18
C VAL A 149 -0.55 21.20 0.25
N LEU A 150 -0.66 20.50 -0.89
CA LEU A 150 0.42 20.44 -1.89
C LEU A 150 0.66 21.82 -2.53
N GLU A 151 -0.42 22.57 -2.78
CA GLU A 151 -0.32 23.97 -3.22
C GLU A 151 0.33 24.87 -2.17
N GLU A 152 0.00 24.64 -0.90
CA GLU A 152 0.61 25.37 0.23
C GLU A 152 2.11 25.07 0.34
N LEU A 153 2.49 23.79 0.25
CA LEU A 153 3.87 23.31 0.22
C LEU A 153 4.67 23.94 -0.92
N ARG A 154 4.06 24.01 -2.10
CA ARG A 154 4.62 24.69 -3.26
C ARG A 154 4.85 26.18 -2.98
N CYS A 155 3.84 26.88 -2.46
CA CYS A 155 3.96 28.29 -2.09
C CYS A 155 5.05 28.52 -1.03
N LEU A 156 5.25 27.59 -0.08
CA LEU A 156 6.32 27.67 0.91
C LEU A 156 7.71 27.43 0.29
N ALA A 157 7.83 26.44 -0.61
CA ALA A 157 9.08 26.12 -1.30
C ALA A 157 9.53 27.22 -2.28
N ALA A 158 8.60 28.08 -2.73
CA ALA A 158 8.88 29.22 -3.59
C ALA A 158 9.43 30.46 -2.86
N LEU A 159 9.48 30.44 -1.53
CA LEU A 159 9.96 31.58 -0.75
C LEU A 159 11.48 31.74 -0.89
N GLU A 160 11.91 32.96 -1.19
CA GLU A 160 13.31 33.31 -1.42
C GLU A 160 13.65 34.65 -0.76
N VAL A 161 14.88 34.76 -0.26
CA VAL A 161 15.49 36.00 0.24
C VAL A 161 16.81 36.18 -0.49
N GLU A 162 17.00 37.36 -1.10
CA GLU A 162 18.20 37.69 -1.90
C GLU A 162 18.51 36.66 -3.01
N GLY A 163 17.47 36.04 -3.59
CA GLY A 163 17.60 35.02 -4.64
C GLY A 163 18.04 33.64 -4.14
N GLN A 164 18.06 33.41 -2.82
CA GLN A 164 18.32 32.11 -2.21
C GLN A 164 17.05 31.55 -1.58
N PRO A 165 16.77 30.24 -1.74
CA PRO A 165 15.61 29.61 -1.11
C PRO A 165 15.79 29.56 0.40
N ILE A 166 14.82 30.06 1.16
CA ILE A 166 14.87 30.06 2.63
C ILE A 166 14.37 28.76 3.25
N LEU A 167 13.63 27.96 2.49
CA LEU A 167 13.05 26.70 2.93
C LEU A 167 13.43 25.57 1.98
N LYS A 168 13.96 24.49 2.53
CA LYS A 168 14.12 23.21 1.85
C LYS A 168 12.95 22.31 2.20
N VAL A 169 12.33 21.70 1.20
CA VAL A 169 11.22 20.76 1.42
C VAL A 169 11.68 19.35 1.05
N LEU A 170 11.44 18.40 1.94
CA LEU A 170 11.72 16.99 1.71
C LEU A 170 10.43 16.19 1.85
N LEU A 171 10.01 15.54 0.78
CA LEU A 171 8.76 14.78 0.70
C LEU A 171 9.05 13.29 0.74
N LEU A 172 8.55 12.58 1.75
CA LEU A 172 8.61 11.12 1.84
C LEU A 172 7.25 10.55 1.45
N GLY A 173 7.15 10.01 0.25
CA GLY A 173 5.88 9.61 -0.35
C GLY A 173 5.80 8.16 -0.77
N GLN A 174 4.62 7.75 -1.20
CA GLN A 174 4.38 6.50 -1.93
C GLN A 174 4.56 6.70 -3.45
N PRO A 175 4.64 5.63 -4.27
CA PRO A 175 4.72 5.76 -5.72
C PRO A 175 3.58 6.61 -6.34
N SER A 176 2.42 6.65 -5.70
CA SER A 176 1.31 7.54 -6.07
C SER A 176 1.69 9.03 -6.01
N LEU A 177 2.60 9.44 -5.13
CA LEU A 177 3.11 10.82 -5.09
C LEU A 177 3.85 11.18 -6.38
N ALA A 178 4.60 10.25 -6.96
CA ALA A 178 5.33 10.48 -8.20
C ALA A 178 4.38 10.86 -9.35
N LEU A 179 3.21 10.22 -9.41
CA LEU A 179 2.16 10.53 -10.39
C LEU A 179 1.55 11.92 -10.15
N VAL A 180 1.35 12.31 -8.88
CA VAL A 180 0.85 13.65 -8.52
C VAL A 180 1.85 14.73 -8.91
N LEU A 181 3.14 14.49 -8.65
CA LEU A 181 4.22 15.41 -9.01
C LEU A 181 4.43 15.51 -10.53
N ALA A 182 4.20 14.42 -11.27
CA ALA A 182 4.27 14.37 -12.73
C ALA A 182 3.09 15.08 -13.43
N SER A 183 2.06 15.51 -12.70
CA SER A 183 0.95 16.25 -13.29
C SER A 183 1.42 17.59 -13.88
N PRO A 184 0.83 18.08 -14.99
CA PRO A 184 1.27 19.32 -15.64
C PRO A 184 1.30 20.53 -14.70
N ARG A 185 0.28 20.65 -13.83
CA ARG A 185 0.20 21.70 -12.80
C ARG A 185 1.41 21.66 -11.86
N MET A 186 1.85 20.48 -11.45
CA MET A 186 2.98 20.32 -10.51
C MET A 186 4.33 20.37 -11.23
N SER A 187 4.40 19.91 -12.47
CA SER A 187 5.63 19.92 -13.28
C SER A 187 6.07 21.33 -13.66
N GLU A 188 5.12 22.22 -13.99
CA GLU A 188 5.41 23.65 -14.22
C GLU A 188 5.88 24.37 -12.95
N LEU A 189 5.44 23.89 -11.79
CA LEU A 189 5.63 24.54 -10.50
C LEU A 189 6.85 24.03 -9.71
N PHE A 190 7.27 22.80 -9.96
CA PHE A 190 8.46 22.21 -9.36
C PHE A 190 9.67 22.18 -10.30
N GLY A 191 9.47 22.36 -11.62
CA GLY A 191 10.52 22.51 -12.62
C GLY A 191 11.60 21.43 -12.58
N SER A 192 12.77 21.73 -13.15
CA SER A 192 13.98 20.88 -13.10
C SER A 192 14.69 20.86 -11.74
N ASN A 193 14.06 21.38 -10.69
CA ASN A 193 14.64 21.57 -9.36
C ASN A 193 14.13 20.56 -8.32
N VAL A 194 13.61 19.42 -8.78
CA VAL A 194 13.22 18.28 -7.95
C VAL A 194 14.29 17.21 -8.05
N ALA A 195 14.87 16.84 -6.91
CA ALA A 195 15.67 15.64 -6.80
C ALA A 195 14.76 14.50 -6.33
N SER A 196 14.85 13.31 -6.94
CA SER A 196 14.08 12.15 -6.51
C SER A 196 14.98 10.93 -6.22
N PHE A 197 14.59 10.15 -5.22
CA PHE A 197 15.20 8.88 -4.86
C PHE A 197 14.11 7.84 -4.61
N SER A 198 14.29 6.64 -5.14
CA SER A 198 13.38 5.53 -4.89
C SER A 198 14.00 4.53 -3.91
N LEU A 199 13.35 4.35 -2.78
CA LEU A 199 13.69 3.32 -1.80
C LEU A 199 12.95 2.04 -2.18
N ALA A 200 13.71 1.08 -2.71
CA ALA A 200 13.19 -0.22 -3.10
C ALA A 200 12.94 -1.12 -1.86
N PRO A 201 12.12 -2.18 -2.01
CA PRO A 201 12.04 -3.25 -1.03
C PRO A 201 13.37 -4.02 -0.91
N PHE A 202 13.54 -4.77 0.18
CA PHE A 202 14.69 -5.62 0.40
C PHE A 202 14.75 -6.79 -0.59
N THR A 203 15.95 -7.22 -0.96
CA THR A 203 16.17 -8.50 -1.66
C THR A 203 15.90 -9.70 -0.74
N GLU A 204 15.91 -10.93 -1.28
CA GLU A 204 15.81 -12.16 -0.48
C GLU A 204 16.90 -12.22 0.61
N ASP A 205 18.16 -11.99 0.23
CA ASP A 205 19.30 -11.97 1.15
C ASP A 205 19.17 -10.86 2.22
N GLN A 206 18.72 -9.68 1.81
CA GLN A 206 18.50 -8.56 2.73
C GLN A 206 17.32 -8.82 3.68
N THR A 207 16.30 -9.56 3.23
CA THR A 207 15.16 -9.97 4.05
C THR A 207 15.63 -10.93 5.15
N ALA A 208 16.46 -11.91 4.81
CA ALA A 208 17.08 -12.82 5.79
C ALA A 208 17.95 -12.06 6.80
N ALA A 209 18.82 -11.17 6.31
CA ALA A 209 19.67 -10.35 7.15
C ALA A 209 18.86 -9.42 8.08
N TYR A 210 17.77 -8.84 7.57
CA TYR A 210 16.85 -7.99 8.32
C TYR A 210 16.18 -8.75 9.47
N VAL A 211 15.59 -9.92 9.19
CA VAL A 211 14.94 -10.77 10.20
C VAL A 211 15.94 -11.20 11.28
N ALA A 212 17.13 -11.68 10.87
CA ALA A 212 18.17 -12.07 11.81
C ALA A 212 18.65 -10.89 12.68
N HIS A 213 18.79 -9.70 12.09
CA HIS A 213 19.17 -8.50 12.83
C HIS A 213 18.13 -8.13 13.91
N ARG A 214 16.83 -8.13 13.54
CA ARG A 214 15.73 -7.83 14.47
C ARG A 214 15.64 -8.83 15.62
N LEU A 215 15.87 -10.12 15.35
CA LEU A 215 15.93 -11.16 16.37
C LEU A 215 17.12 -10.99 17.33
N ARG A 216 18.32 -10.67 16.81
CA ARG A 216 19.49 -10.36 17.65
C ARG A 216 19.26 -9.15 18.55
N ALA A 217 18.66 -8.09 18.00
CA ALA A 217 18.31 -6.89 18.75
C ALA A 217 17.32 -7.18 19.90
N ALA A 218 16.45 -8.18 19.72
CA ALA A 218 15.55 -8.68 20.76
C ALA A 218 16.19 -9.67 21.76
N GLY A 219 17.51 -9.90 21.66
CA GLY A 219 18.24 -10.78 22.58
C GLY A 219 18.31 -12.25 22.15
N ALA A 220 17.97 -12.60 20.90
CA ALA A 220 18.15 -13.97 20.41
C ALA A 220 19.64 -14.34 20.38
N ALA A 221 20.03 -15.38 21.12
CA ALA A 221 21.39 -15.91 21.10
C ALA A 221 21.75 -16.52 19.73
N ASP A 222 20.81 -17.22 19.10
CA ASP A 222 20.96 -17.78 17.76
C ASP A 222 19.68 -17.58 16.91
N PRO A 223 19.64 -16.56 16.04
CA PRO A 223 18.49 -16.28 15.18
C PRO A 223 18.13 -17.42 14.23
N ASP A 224 19.13 -18.17 13.75
CA ASP A 224 18.91 -19.19 12.72
C ASP A 224 18.23 -20.44 13.30
N THR A 225 18.40 -20.68 14.61
CA THR A 225 17.66 -21.74 15.32
C THR A 225 16.21 -21.38 15.56
N LEU A 226 15.92 -20.11 15.85
CA LEU A 226 14.56 -19.63 16.08
C LEU A 226 13.80 -19.47 14.76
N PHE A 227 14.44 -18.90 13.73
CA PHE A 227 13.86 -18.64 12.43
C PHE A 227 14.78 -19.15 11.31
N PRO A 228 14.58 -20.40 10.86
CA PRO A 228 15.45 -21.02 9.86
C PRO A 228 15.53 -20.24 8.54
N HIS A 229 16.74 -20.16 7.98
CA HIS A 229 16.97 -19.52 6.67
C HIS A 229 16.14 -20.15 5.54
N THR A 230 15.76 -21.43 5.66
CA THR A 230 14.91 -22.14 4.70
C THR A 230 13.55 -21.49 4.50
N LEU A 231 13.04 -20.77 5.51
CA LEU A 231 11.77 -20.06 5.46
C LEU A 231 11.88 -18.66 4.85
N MET A 232 13.09 -18.09 4.75
CA MET A 232 13.29 -16.71 4.30
C MET A 232 12.85 -16.48 2.86
N ARG A 233 13.00 -17.48 1.99
CA ARG A 233 12.49 -17.42 0.62
C ARG A 233 10.97 -17.25 0.58
N GLN A 234 10.26 -17.99 1.43
CA GLN A 234 8.79 -17.92 1.54
C GLN A 234 8.35 -16.59 2.15
N VAL A 235 9.03 -16.13 3.21
CA VAL A 235 8.82 -14.81 3.82
C VAL A 235 9.02 -13.70 2.77
N HIS A 236 10.11 -13.75 2.02
CA HIS A 236 10.39 -12.77 0.96
C HIS A 236 9.34 -12.81 -0.14
N ALA A 237 8.94 -13.99 -0.62
CA ALA A 237 7.91 -14.13 -1.64
C ALA A 237 6.55 -13.53 -1.21
N CYS A 238 6.12 -13.76 0.03
CA CYS A 238 4.86 -13.24 0.55
C CYS A 238 4.90 -11.73 0.83
N THR A 239 6.04 -11.24 1.33
CA THR A 239 6.18 -9.84 1.74
C THR A 239 6.68 -8.92 0.64
N ARG A 240 7.25 -9.51 -0.43
CA ARG A 240 8.01 -8.84 -1.51
C ARG A 240 9.14 -7.95 -0.99
N GLY A 241 9.72 -8.31 0.16
CA GLY A 241 10.83 -7.57 0.77
C GLY A 241 10.45 -6.27 1.47
N VAL A 242 9.16 -5.98 1.66
CA VAL A 242 8.71 -4.76 2.35
C VAL A 242 8.83 -4.94 3.87
N ALA A 243 9.65 -4.12 4.53
CA ALA A 243 9.98 -4.26 5.95
C ALA A 243 8.75 -4.35 6.88
N GLY A 244 7.76 -3.47 6.71
CA GLY A 244 6.53 -3.49 7.50
C GLY A 244 5.69 -4.76 7.29
N ARG A 245 5.72 -5.34 6.08
CA ARG A 245 5.07 -6.64 5.83
C ARG A 245 5.84 -7.78 6.46
N ILE A 246 7.16 -7.74 6.40
CA ILE A 246 8.03 -8.71 7.08
C ILE A 246 7.73 -8.71 8.58
N ASN A 247 7.67 -7.53 9.21
CA ASN A 247 7.35 -7.42 10.64
C ASN A 247 6.01 -8.07 10.98
N GLN A 248 4.94 -7.72 10.27
CA GLN A 248 3.60 -8.28 10.50
C GLN A 248 3.56 -9.80 10.32
N LEU A 249 4.22 -10.33 9.28
CA LEU A 249 4.26 -11.78 9.03
C LEU A 249 5.05 -12.50 10.12
N CYS A 250 6.23 -11.99 10.48
CA CYS A 250 7.09 -12.62 11.48
C CYS A 250 6.48 -12.54 12.88
N GLU A 251 5.84 -11.41 13.24
CA GLU A 251 5.12 -11.26 14.50
C GLU A 251 3.96 -12.27 14.59
N ARG A 252 3.18 -12.42 13.52
CA ARG A 252 2.10 -13.40 13.49
C ARG A 252 2.61 -14.83 13.54
N THR A 253 3.71 -15.11 12.84
CA THR A 253 4.36 -16.43 12.85
C THR A 253 4.83 -16.81 14.26
N LEU A 254 5.41 -15.85 15.00
CA LEU A 254 5.80 -16.06 16.40
C LEU A 254 4.60 -16.36 17.30
N ALA A 255 3.48 -15.66 17.09
CA ALA A 255 2.25 -15.92 17.84
C ALA A 255 1.71 -17.34 17.58
N CYS A 256 1.64 -17.77 16.32
CA CYS A 256 1.20 -19.12 15.96
C CYS A 256 2.11 -20.22 16.54
N ALA A 257 3.43 -20.01 16.50
CA ALA A 257 4.38 -20.95 17.09
C ALA A 257 4.23 -21.05 18.61
N LEU A 258 3.93 -19.92 19.28
CA LEU A 258 3.67 -19.88 20.71
C LEU A 258 2.39 -20.63 21.08
N ASP A 259 1.32 -20.43 20.32
CA ASP A 259 0.03 -21.12 20.53
C ASP A 259 0.17 -22.65 20.34
N ALA A 260 1.07 -23.08 19.45
CA ALA A 260 1.40 -24.50 19.25
C ALA A 260 2.35 -25.08 20.32
N GLY A 261 2.95 -24.25 21.17
CA GLY A 261 3.97 -24.65 22.15
C GLY A 261 5.33 -25.00 21.55
N ASP A 262 5.59 -24.58 20.30
CA ASP A 262 6.84 -24.85 19.60
C ASP A 262 7.97 -23.94 20.14
N ARG A 263 9.20 -24.46 20.18
CA ARG A 263 10.39 -23.69 20.60
C ARG A 263 11.15 -23.07 19.41
N THR A 264 10.74 -23.38 18.19
CA THR A 264 11.36 -22.95 16.93
C THR A 264 10.28 -22.70 15.90
N ILE A 265 10.48 -21.73 15.00
CA ILE A 265 9.52 -21.42 13.94
C ILE A 265 9.66 -22.46 12.82
N GLY A 266 8.60 -23.24 12.62
CA GLY A 266 8.47 -24.18 11.50
C GLY A 266 7.65 -23.62 10.34
N ALA A 267 7.70 -24.31 9.20
CA ALA A 267 6.89 -23.99 8.02
C ALA A 267 5.38 -23.95 8.32
N ARG A 268 4.91 -24.80 9.23
CA ARG A 268 3.49 -24.86 9.63
C ARG A 268 3.02 -23.54 10.28
N ALA A 269 3.78 -22.99 11.22
CA ALA A 269 3.43 -21.74 11.88
C ALA A 269 3.44 -20.56 10.89
N LEU A 270 4.37 -20.58 9.92
CA LEU A 270 4.43 -19.58 8.86
C LEU A 270 3.23 -19.68 7.91
N ASP A 271 2.87 -20.89 7.47
CA ASP A 271 1.71 -21.12 6.59
C ASP A 271 0.41 -20.67 7.28
N GLU A 272 0.25 -20.98 8.56
CA GLU A 272 -0.89 -20.55 9.37
C GLU A 272 -0.94 -19.02 9.52
N ALA A 273 0.20 -18.37 9.75
CA ALA A 273 0.28 -16.92 9.79
C ALA A 273 -0.09 -16.26 8.44
N ILE A 274 0.35 -16.84 7.33
CA ILE A 274 0.00 -16.37 5.97
C ILE A 274 -1.51 -16.49 5.73
N GLU A 275 -2.12 -17.61 6.13
CA GLU A 275 -3.56 -17.83 6.00
C GLU A 275 -4.35 -16.83 6.83
N GLN A 276 -3.96 -16.62 8.09
CA GLN A 276 -4.64 -15.69 9.00
C GLN A 276 -4.51 -14.22 8.57
N LEU A 277 -3.39 -13.83 7.96
CA LEU A 277 -3.21 -12.50 7.37
C LEU A 277 -3.98 -12.32 6.04
N GLY A 278 -4.52 -13.40 5.47
CA GLY A 278 -5.11 -13.39 4.14
C GLY A 278 -4.09 -13.07 3.04
N TRP A 279 -2.79 -13.23 3.32
CA TRP A 279 -1.68 -12.98 2.39
C TRP A 279 -1.36 -14.19 1.54
N GLN A 280 -2.39 -14.98 1.24
CA GLN A 280 -2.36 -15.97 0.18
C GLN A 280 -2.22 -15.22 -1.15
N ASP A 281 -1.01 -14.78 -1.47
CA ASP A 281 -0.63 -14.54 -2.85
C ASP A 281 -0.67 -15.92 -3.50
N ARG A 282 -1.84 -16.25 -4.04
CA ARG A 282 -2.15 -17.27 -5.04
C ARG A 282 -0.85 -17.73 -5.71
N ARG A 283 -0.26 -18.81 -5.18
CA ARG A 283 0.94 -19.45 -5.77
C ARG A 283 0.64 -19.60 -7.25
N LEU A 284 1.30 -18.83 -8.12
CA LEU A 284 1.47 -19.29 -9.48
C LEU A 284 2.25 -20.60 -9.33
N PRO A 285 1.71 -21.75 -9.76
CA PRO A 285 2.42 -23.01 -9.64
C PRO A 285 3.81 -22.84 -10.24
N ALA A 286 4.83 -23.38 -9.57
CA ALA A 286 6.23 -23.32 -10.02
C ALA A 286 6.44 -23.83 -11.46
N ALA A 287 5.44 -24.50 -12.04
CA ALA A 287 5.37 -24.85 -13.46
C ALA A 287 5.31 -23.66 -14.44
N MET A 288 5.05 -22.42 -13.96
CA MET A 288 4.97 -21.21 -14.82
C MET A 288 6.15 -20.24 -14.67
N LEU A 289 7.17 -20.60 -13.88
CA LEU A 289 8.40 -19.80 -13.71
C LEU A 289 9.62 -20.39 -14.43
N GLY A 290 9.45 -21.54 -15.08
CA GLY A 290 10.38 -21.97 -16.12
C GLY A 290 10.10 -21.17 -17.39
N ASP A 291 11.12 -20.54 -17.94
CA ASP A 291 11.15 -19.95 -19.30
C ASP A 291 10.75 -18.48 -19.45
N ALA A 292 11.02 -17.64 -18.44
CA ALA A 292 10.95 -16.18 -18.60
C ALA A 292 11.93 -15.62 -19.67
N ALA A 293 13.00 -16.35 -20.02
CA ALA A 293 13.95 -15.95 -21.06
C ALA A 293 13.57 -16.42 -22.48
N ALA A 294 12.59 -17.32 -22.63
CA ALA A 294 12.15 -17.83 -23.94
C ALA A 294 10.91 -17.11 -24.49
N LEU A 295 10.20 -16.33 -23.66
CA LEU A 295 8.89 -15.77 -24.01
C LEU A 295 8.92 -14.39 -24.68
N GLU A 296 10.09 -13.74 -24.84
CA GLU A 296 10.20 -12.46 -25.56
C GLU A 296 10.12 -12.58 -27.09
N GLN A 297 10.18 -13.78 -27.67
CA GLN A 297 10.26 -13.93 -29.13
C GLN A 297 8.99 -14.43 -29.84
N GLN A 298 7.88 -14.66 -29.13
CA GLN A 298 6.64 -15.13 -29.78
C GLN A 298 5.39 -14.49 -29.18
N SER A 299 5.12 -13.23 -29.52
CA SER A 299 3.80 -12.62 -29.31
C SER A 299 3.23 -12.21 -30.66
N ALA A 300 2.38 -13.07 -31.25
CA ALA A 300 1.56 -12.70 -32.41
C ALA A 300 0.50 -11.65 -32.01
N PRO A 301 0.10 -10.74 -32.91
CA PRO A 301 -0.97 -9.78 -32.64
C PRO A 301 -2.28 -10.53 -32.36
N SER A 302 -2.93 -10.27 -31.22
CA SER A 302 -4.24 -10.84 -30.95
C SER A 302 -5.34 -10.00 -31.62
N SER A 303 -6.41 -10.68 -32.06
CA SER A 303 -7.64 -10.06 -32.58
C SER A 303 -8.67 -9.79 -31.47
N ALA A 304 -8.24 -9.67 -30.21
CA ALA A 304 -9.16 -9.41 -29.10
C ALA A 304 -9.66 -7.96 -29.14
N LYS A 305 -10.96 -7.77 -28.90
CA LYS A 305 -11.62 -6.47 -28.81
C LYS A 305 -12.49 -6.40 -27.57
N VAL A 306 -12.70 -5.20 -27.07
CA VAL A 306 -13.60 -4.92 -25.97
C VAL A 306 -14.75 -4.06 -26.48
N VAL A 307 -15.97 -4.50 -26.22
CA VAL A 307 -17.21 -3.80 -26.59
C VAL A 307 -17.77 -3.14 -25.34
N ILE A 308 -17.89 -1.82 -25.36
CA ILE A 308 -18.36 -1.02 -24.23
C ILE A 308 -19.79 -0.60 -24.53
N SER A 309 -20.71 -1.01 -23.66
CA SER A 309 -22.11 -0.62 -23.67
C SER A 309 -22.42 0.24 -22.45
N MET A 310 -23.05 1.40 -22.67
CA MET A 310 -23.50 2.30 -21.62
C MET A 310 -24.97 2.65 -21.85
N GLN A 311 -25.76 2.72 -20.77
CA GLN A 311 -27.19 3.04 -20.89
C GLN A 311 -27.38 4.42 -21.55
N GLY A 312 -28.01 4.43 -22.73
CA GLY A 312 -28.31 5.64 -23.49
C GLY A 312 -27.24 6.10 -24.50
N MET A 313 -26.16 5.35 -24.69
CA MET A 313 -25.12 5.61 -25.71
C MET A 313 -24.95 4.42 -26.66
N ALA A 314 -24.52 4.68 -27.89
CA ALA A 314 -24.19 3.63 -28.85
C ALA A 314 -22.97 2.81 -28.38
N ASP A 315 -23.00 1.50 -28.61
CA ASP A 315 -21.91 0.60 -28.24
C ASP A 315 -20.59 1.00 -28.94
N ARG A 316 -19.49 1.04 -28.18
CA ARG A 316 -18.17 1.42 -28.68
C ARG A 316 -17.23 0.22 -28.66
N GLU A 317 -16.65 -0.13 -29.80
CA GLU A 317 -15.65 -1.19 -29.90
C GLU A 317 -14.22 -0.61 -29.81
N VAL A 318 -13.37 -1.24 -29.00
CA VAL A 318 -11.94 -0.88 -28.85
C VAL A 318 -11.09 -2.13 -29.02
N ALA A 319 -10.18 -2.12 -30.00
CA ALA A 319 -9.27 -3.24 -30.27
C ALA A 319 -8.14 -3.30 -29.23
N LEU A 320 -7.83 -4.50 -28.71
CA LEU A 320 -6.78 -4.74 -27.72
C LEU A 320 -5.43 -5.00 -28.40
N GLN A 321 -4.90 -3.98 -29.08
CA GLN A 321 -3.64 -4.04 -29.82
C GLN A 321 -2.40 -3.74 -28.93
N ALA A 322 -2.59 -3.03 -27.82
CA ALA A 322 -1.53 -2.70 -26.88
C ALA A 322 -1.35 -3.80 -25.82
N THR A 323 -0.13 -3.92 -25.29
CA THR A 323 0.20 -4.83 -24.17
C THR A 323 -0.48 -4.42 -22.86
N ARG A 324 -0.95 -3.17 -22.77
CA ARG A 324 -1.69 -2.62 -21.64
C ARG A 324 -2.81 -1.69 -22.12
N ILE A 325 -3.98 -1.75 -21.49
CA ILE A 325 -5.13 -0.89 -21.79
C ILE A 325 -5.78 -0.43 -20.48
N LEU A 326 -5.82 0.88 -20.29
CA LEU A 326 -6.32 1.55 -19.11
C LEU A 326 -7.80 1.97 -19.28
N LEU A 327 -8.63 1.58 -18.31
CA LEU A 327 -10.05 1.90 -18.23
C LEU A 327 -10.27 2.93 -17.10
N GLY A 328 -11.00 4.02 -17.38
CA GLY A 328 -11.30 5.02 -16.36
C GLY A 328 -11.99 6.26 -16.90
N ARG A 329 -12.36 7.19 -16.02
CA ARG A 329 -12.96 8.49 -16.42
C ARG A 329 -11.92 9.54 -16.84
N GLY A 330 -10.66 9.34 -16.47
CA GLY A 330 -9.58 10.29 -16.76
C GLY A 330 -9.34 10.44 -18.25
N GLU A 331 -8.76 11.58 -18.65
CA GLU A 331 -8.43 11.84 -20.06
C GLU A 331 -7.27 10.97 -20.56
N GLU A 332 -6.49 10.43 -19.63
CA GLU A 332 -5.38 9.50 -19.87
C GLU A 332 -5.83 8.03 -19.98
N ALA A 333 -7.12 7.73 -19.82
CA ALA A 333 -7.63 6.38 -20.01
C ALA A 333 -7.74 6.05 -21.51
N ASP A 334 -7.09 4.97 -21.94
CA ASP A 334 -7.23 4.43 -23.31
C ASP A 334 -8.70 4.16 -23.65
N VAL A 335 -9.44 3.69 -22.65
CA VAL A 335 -10.89 3.53 -22.68
C VAL A 335 -11.53 4.47 -21.65
N ARG A 336 -11.96 5.63 -22.15
CA ARG A 336 -12.64 6.65 -21.33
C ARG A 336 -14.10 6.29 -21.07
N ILE A 337 -14.45 6.20 -19.79
CA ILE A 337 -15.81 5.97 -19.29
C ILE A 337 -16.24 7.20 -18.49
N ASP A 338 -17.07 8.06 -19.10
CA ASP A 338 -17.48 9.31 -18.47
C ASP A 338 -18.62 9.11 -17.47
N SER A 339 -18.26 8.69 -16.26
CA SER A 339 -19.21 8.52 -15.16
C SER A 339 -18.61 8.87 -13.81
N VAL A 340 -19.35 9.59 -12.98
CA VAL A 340 -18.94 9.92 -11.60
C VAL A 340 -18.70 8.68 -10.72
N PHE A 341 -19.27 7.53 -11.07
CA PHE A 341 -19.04 6.25 -10.39
C PHE A 341 -17.79 5.52 -10.88
N VAL A 342 -17.05 6.11 -11.83
CA VAL A 342 -15.82 5.56 -12.39
C VAL A 342 -14.65 6.47 -12.00
N SER A 343 -13.63 5.83 -11.44
CA SER A 343 -12.39 6.46 -11.00
C SER A 343 -11.59 6.95 -12.21
N ARG A 344 -10.73 7.96 -12.03
CA ARG A 344 -9.91 8.51 -13.12
C ARG A 344 -9.04 7.42 -13.77
N TYR A 345 -8.44 6.58 -12.93
CA TYR A 345 -7.79 5.32 -13.28
C TYR A 345 -8.53 4.22 -12.52
N HIS A 346 -9.31 3.37 -13.20
CA HIS A 346 -10.23 2.46 -12.52
C HIS A 346 -9.80 1.00 -12.67
N ALA A 347 -9.46 0.57 -13.89
CA ALA A 347 -9.02 -0.79 -14.15
C ALA A 347 -7.95 -0.84 -15.23
N LEU A 348 -7.12 -1.88 -15.24
CA LEU A 348 -6.08 -2.09 -16.24
C LEU A 348 -6.20 -3.49 -16.83
N ILE A 349 -6.22 -3.59 -18.15
CA ILE A 349 -6.06 -4.86 -18.86
C ILE A 349 -4.60 -4.97 -19.29
N VAL A 350 -3.93 -6.06 -18.92
CA VAL A 350 -2.53 -6.34 -19.30
C VAL A 350 -2.47 -7.69 -19.99
N ARG A 351 -1.72 -7.78 -21.09
CA ARG A 351 -1.46 -9.06 -21.77
C ARG A 351 -0.24 -9.75 -21.15
N ASP A 352 -0.44 -10.99 -20.71
CA ASP A 352 0.56 -11.84 -20.07
C ASP A 352 0.46 -13.27 -20.63
N GLY A 353 1.51 -13.77 -21.28
CA GLY A 353 1.56 -15.14 -21.83
C GLY A 353 0.42 -15.49 -22.81
N GLY A 354 0.00 -14.54 -23.66
CA GLY A 354 -1.13 -14.73 -24.60
C GLY A 354 -2.52 -14.63 -23.96
N ALA A 355 -2.61 -14.26 -22.68
CA ALA A 355 -3.83 -14.06 -21.95
C ALA A 355 -4.05 -12.59 -21.58
N ASP A 356 -5.29 -12.12 -21.62
CA ASP A 356 -5.62 -10.77 -21.12
C ASP A 356 -6.05 -10.85 -19.65
N LEU A 357 -5.33 -10.14 -18.78
CA LEU A 357 -5.57 -10.04 -17.34
C LEU A 357 -6.20 -8.68 -17.01
N LEU A 358 -7.33 -8.68 -16.32
CA LEU A 358 -7.98 -7.49 -15.76
C LEU A 358 -7.55 -7.29 -14.30
N LEU A 359 -7.14 -6.07 -13.98
CA LEU A 359 -6.68 -5.60 -12.66
C LEU A 359 -7.51 -4.40 -12.20
N ASP A 360 -7.98 -4.41 -10.96
CA ASP A 360 -8.58 -3.23 -10.32
C ASP A 360 -7.46 -2.34 -9.73
N LEU A 361 -7.44 -1.05 -10.06
CA LEU A 361 -6.38 -0.12 -9.64
C LEU A 361 -6.69 0.56 -8.30
N GLY A 362 -7.41 -0.12 -7.41
CA GLY A 362 -7.89 0.44 -6.15
C GLY A 362 -9.07 1.38 -6.36
N SER A 363 -9.96 1.07 -7.30
CA SER A 363 -11.12 1.88 -7.59
C SER A 363 -12.11 1.96 -6.42
N THR A 364 -12.76 3.11 -6.28
CA THR A 364 -13.69 3.39 -5.17
C THR A 364 -14.88 2.42 -5.15
N ASN A 365 -15.42 2.09 -6.32
CA ASN A 365 -16.59 1.23 -6.47
C ASN A 365 -16.26 -0.23 -6.83
N GLY A 366 -14.97 -0.52 -7.09
CA GLY A 366 -14.51 -1.84 -7.50
C GLY A 366 -14.87 -2.21 -8.93
N VAL A 367 -14.18 -3.23 -9.44
CA VAL A 367 -14.48 -3.86 -10.73
C VAL A 367 -15.24 -5.18 -10.53
N LEU A 368 -16.33 -5.36 -11.27
CA LEU A 368 -17.16 -6.56 -11.25
C LEU A 368 -16.96 -7.34 -12.55
N VAL A 369 -16.81 -8.66 -12.50
CA VAL A 369 -16.80 -9.53 -13.69
C VAL A 369 -17.83 -10.64 -13.51
N ASN A 370 -18.81 -10.75 -14.41
CA ASN A 370 -19.96 -11.66 -14.29
C ASN A 370 -20.62 -11.57 -12.90
N SER A 371 -20.88 -10.33 -12.44
CA SER A 371 -21.49 -10.01 -11.14
C SER A 371 -20.69 -10.39 -9.89
N ARG A 372 -19.38 -10.66 -10.02
CA ARG A 372 -18.48 -10.93 -8.89
C ARG A 372 -17.35 -9.89 -8.81
N ARG A 373 -17.12 -9.31 -7.62
CA ARG A 373 -16.07 -8.30 -7.38
C ARG A 373 -14.71 -8.98 -7.30
N LEU A 374 -13.73 -8.48 -8.05
CA LEU A 374 -12.42 -9.13 -8.18
C LEU A 374 -11.28 -8.11 -8.26
N ALA A 375 -10.16 -8.41 -7.61
CA ALA A 375 -8.93 -7.61 -7.69
C ALA A 375 -8.06 -7.95 -8.92
N ARG A 376 -8.07 -9.22 -9.38
CA ARG A 376 -7.33 -9.70 -10.56
C ARG A 376 -7.99 -10.93 -11.18
N ARG A 377 -8.21 -10.93 -12.50
CA ARG A 377 -8.78 -12.08 -13.24
C ARG A 377 -8.32 -12.16 -14.69
N ARG A 378 -8.09 -13.39 -15.19
CA ARG A 378 -7.91 -13.68 -16.62
C ARG A 378 -9.26 -13.61 -17.33
N LEU A 379 -9.35 -12.78 -18.37
CA LEU A 379 -10.57 -12.58 -19.15
C LEU A 379 -10.80 -13.77 -20.09
N GLN A 380 -12.04 -14.24 -20.11
CA GLN A 380 -12.54 -15.24 -21.05
C GLN A 380 -13.43 -14.58 -22.09
N HIS A 381 -13.51 -15.16 -23.29
CA HIS A 381 -14.43 -14.67 -24.32
C HIS A 381 -15.85 -14.57 -23.78
N ARG A 382 -16.48 -13.40 -23.99
CA ARG A 382 -17.79 -12.96 -23.47
C ARG A 382 -17.86 -12.68 -21.97
N ASP A 383 -16.72 -12.52 -21.29
CA ASP A 383 -16.76 -12.00 -19.92
C ASP A 383 -17.37 -10.59 -19.91
N LEU A 384 -18.34 -10.38 -19.01
CA LEU A 384 -19.00 -9.11 -18.79
C LEU A 384 -18.33 -8.40 -17.61
N ILE A 385 -17.58 -7.37 -17.93
CA ILE A 385 -16.91 -6.51 -16.96
C ILE A 385 -17.84 -5.32 -16.67
N GLN A 386 -18.11 -5.03 -15.41
CA GLN A 386 -18.91 -3.89 -15.00
C GLN A 386 -18.04 -2.91 -14.20
N ILE A 387 -18.03 -1.66 -14.66
CA ILE A 387 -17.27 -0.53 -14.13
C ILE A 387 -18.24 0.64 -13.96
N GLY A 388 -18.68 0.89 -12.72
CA GLY A 388 -19.78 1.83 -12.46
C GLY A 388 -21.04 1.44 -13.28
N PRO A 389 -21.62 2.37 -14.07
CA PRO A 389 -22.77 2.08 -14.95
C PRO A 389 -22.38 1.44 -16.29
N ALA A 390 -21.09 1.38 -16.64
CA ALA A 390 -20.64 0.83 -17.91
C ALA A 390 -20.54 -0.69 -17.86
N ARG A 391 -21.01 -1.34 -18.92
CA ARG A 391 -20.87 -2.78 -19.16
C ARG A 391 -19.92 -2.98 -20.32
N VAL A 392 -18.87 -3.75 -20.08
CA VAL A 392 -17.72 -3.90 -20.96
C VAL A 392 -17.59 -5.39 -21.25
N THR A 393 -17.95 -5.81 -22.46
CA THR A 393 -17.89 -7.21 -22.90
C THR A 393 -16.55 -7.46 -23.57
N TYR A 394 -15.80 -8.43 -23.06
CA TYR A 394 -14.54 -8.86 -23.67
C TYR A 394 -14.82 -9.89 -24.78
N ILE A 395 -14.31 -9.65 -25.99
CA ILE A 395 -14.48 -10.54 -27.15
C ILE A 395 -13.09 -10.94 -27.66
N ASN A 396 -12.79 -12.23 -27.61
CA ASN A 396 -11.59 -12.80 -28.22
C ASN A 396 -11.99 -13.97 -29.12
N GLU A 397 -11.96 -13.78 -30.45
CA GLU A 397 -12.43 -14.79 -31.41
C GLU A 397 -11.46 -15.96 -31.60
N GLN A 398 -10.27 -15.90 -30.99
CA GLN A 398 -9.26 -16.96 -31.07
C GLN A 398 -9.39 -18.02 -29.95
N THR A 399 -10.26 -17.82 -28.95
CA THR A 399 -10.55 -18.83 -27.92
C THR A 399 -11.63 -19.81 -28.38
N HIS A 400 -11.34 -20.60 -29.42
CA HIS A 400 -12.10 -21.82 -29.70
C HIS A 400 -11.19 -23.04 -29.55
N THR A 401 -11.09 -23.53 -28.31
CA THR A 401 -11.11 -24.97 -28.05
C THR A 401 -11.83 -25.18 -26.73
N PRO A 402 -13.05 -25.74 -26.71
CA PRO A 402 -13.69 -26.15 -25.48
C PRO A 402 -12.93 -27.37 -24.96
N GLN A 403 -12.14 -27.21 -23.89
CA GLN A 403 -11.69 -28.37 -23.13
C GLN A 403 -12.80 -28.75 -22.14
N ALA A 404 -13.32 -29.95 -22.36
CA ALA A 404 -14.54 -30.47 -21.76
C ALA A 404 -14.58 -30.36 -20.24
N ASP A 405 -15.76 -29.96 -19.79
CA ASP A 405 -16.33 -30.23 -18.48
C ASP A 405 -16.21 -31.74 -18.20
N THR A 406 -15.21 -32.13 -17.39
CA THR A 406 -15.24 -33.43 -16.70
C THR A 406 -15.86 -33.18 -15.35
N GLY A 407 -17.19 -33.05 -15.37
CA GLY A 407 -18.01 -33.32 -14.21
C GLY A 407 -17.89 -34.80 -13.87
N GLU A 408 -17.00 -35.14 -12.95
CA GLU A 408 -17.16 -36.33 -12.13
C GLU A 408 -17.64 -35.89 -10.73
N THR A 409 -18.96 -35.80 -10.62
CA THR A 409 -19.66 -36.00 -9.34
C THR A 409 -19.44 -37.45 -8.93
N LEU A 410 -18.48 -37.71 -8.03
CA LEU A 410 -18.38 -38.99 -7.35
C LEU A 410 -19.11 -38.92 -6.01
N CYS A 411 -20.29 -39.55 -6.00
CA CYS A 411 -21.17 -39.77 -4.88
C CYS A 411 -20.48 -40.55 -3.75
N LEU A 412 -20.47 -39.99 -2.54
CA LEU A 412 -20.37 -40.79 -1.31
C LEU A 412 -21.79 -41.18 -0.88
N ALA A 413 -22.19 -42.39 -1.24
CA ALA A 413 -23.38 -43.03 -0.69
C ALA A 413 -23.14 -43.44 0.77
N ARG A 414 -24.01 -42.99 1.68
CA ARG A 414 -24.26 -43.68 2.95
C ARG A 414 -25.27 -44.80 2.70
N PRO A 415 -25.04 -46.04 3.17
CA PRO A 415 -26.00 -47.13 3.02
C PRO A 415 -27.12 -47.00 4.08
N GLY A 416 -28.39 -47.13 3.67
CA GLY A 416 -29.48 -47.37 4.61
C GLY A 416 -30.87 -46.88 4.22
N MET A 417 -31.47 -47.50 3.18
CA MET A 417 -32.90 -47.94 3.13
C MET A 417 -34.04 -46.89 3.31
N PRO A 418 -35.33 -47.24 3.09
CA PRO A 418 -36.09 -46.91 1.87
C PRO A 418 -37.26 -45.91 2.12
N PRO A 419 -38.03 -45.54 1.07
CA PRO A 419 -38.92 -44.36 1.09
C PRO A 419 -40.41 -44.70 1.34
N ALA A 420 -41.15 -43.72 1.87
CA ALA A 420 -42.61 -43.59 1.75
C ALA A 420 -42.97 -42.11 2.05
N ALA A 421 -43.44 -41.33 1.06
CA ALA A 421 -44.82 -41.19 0.59
C ALA A 421 -45.66 -40.15 1.38
N ALA A 422 -45.99 -39.07 0.67
CA ALA A 422 -47.23 -38.26 0.65
C ALA A 422 -47.78 -37.53 1.91
N GLY A 423 -48.31 -36.32 1.68
CA GLY A 423 -49.17 -35.50 2.56
C GLY A 423 -48.65 -34.06 2.68
N GLU A 424 -49.06 -33.11 1.83
CA GLU A 424 -50.25 -32.22 1.96
C GLU A 424 -50.28 -31.31 3.20
N ASP A 425 -50.37 -30.00 2.90
CA ASP A 425 -51.00 -28.87 3.61
C ASP A 425 -50.73 -28.61 5.10
N ASP A 426 -50.15 -27.43 5.41
CA ASP A 426 -50.86 -26.24 5.94
C ASP A 426 -49.83 -25.18 6.44
N PRO A 427 -50.05 -23.86 6.25
CA PRO A 427 -49.14 -22.82 6.69
C PRO A 427 -49.60 -22.17 7.99
N GLY A 428 -48.68 -21.94 8.91
CA GLY A 428 -48.87 -20.94 9.96
C GLY A 428 -48.28 -21.34 11.30
N THR A 429 -47.33 -20.56 11.78
CA THR A 429 -47.48 -19.79 13.02
C THR A 429 -46.19 -19.01 13.25
N LEU A 430 -46.28 -17.68 13.15
CA LEU A 430 -45.32 -16.75 13.70
C LEU A 430 -45.26 -16.92 15.23
N VAL A 431 -44.05 -16.96 15.78
CA VAL A 431 -43.82 -16.61 17.18
C VAL A 431 -42.89 -15.40 17.21
N ALA A 432 -43.45 -14.25 17.54
CA ALA A 432 -42.75 -13.00 17.78
C ALA A 432 -42.32 -12.88 19.24
N PHE A 433 -41.12 -12.37 19.45
CA PHE A 433 -40.54 -12.05 20.76
C PHE A 433 -41.26 -10.87 21.42
N GLY A 434 -41.61 -11.04 22.70
CA GLY A 434 -42.06 -9.97 23.57
C GLY A 434 -40.89 -9.27 24.26
N HIS A 435 -40.94 -7.93 24.29
CA HIS A 435 -40.21 -7.11 25.26
C HIS A 435 -41.21 -6.16 25.91
N ARG A 436 -41.29 -6.20 27.25
CA ARG A 436 -41.92 -5.19 28.12
C ARG A 436 -40.86 -4.64 29.06
N ASP A 437 -41.05 -3.37 29.41
CA ASP A 437 -40.62 -2.59 30.59
C ASP A 437 -40.17 -1.19 30.14
N ALA A 438 -40.55 -0.06 30.73
CA ALA A 438 -41.23 0.27 31.99
C ALA A 438 -41.78 1.74 31.90
N PRO A 439 -42.51 2.26 32.91
CA PRO A 439 -43.42 3.40 32.80
C PRO A 439 -42.80 4.73 33.25
N GLN A 440 -43.43 5.85 32.88
CA GLN A 440 -43.22 7.16 33.51
C GLN A 440 -44.53 7.68 34.12
N ARG A 441 -44.48 7.90 35.43
CA ARG A 441 -44.99 9.10 36.10
C ARG A 441 -43.93 9.58 37.07
#